data_AF-A0A9N9UW46-F1
#
_entry.id   AF-A0A9N9UW46-F1
#
_cell.length_a   1.000
_cell.length_b   1.000
_cell.length_c   1.000
_cell.angle_alpha   90.00
_cell.angle_beta   90.00
_cell.angle_gamma   90.00
#
_symmetry.space_group_name_H-M   'P 1'
#
loop_
_entity.id
_entity.type
_entity.pdbx_description
1 polymer ?
#
loop_
_entity_poly.entity_id
_entity_poly.type
_entity_poly.pdbx_seq_one_letter_code
_entity_poly.pdbx_strand_id
1 'polypeptide(L)'
;MELRSLLDTGNKLGHLVSKSAIDEMGLWPEVNRNNIRTGTTLTGRLETLGSIDLDYYLGDNRNCFTDTFHIFDDWFYKNHDVLFSPGTENNNLVGMVAFDKHGETEDERTMEWERERRREEEIRQEAERLRTMQQQREEQERRNEARRRREREQATRSRED
;
A
#
# COMPACT_ATOMS: atom_id res chain seq x y z
N MET A 1 7.73 -6.10 -16.09
CA MET A 1 7.04 -7.30 -16.58
C MET A 1 5.61 -7.23 -16.13
N GLU A 2 4.63 -7.47 -17.01
CA GLU A 2 3.22 -7.54 -16.63
C GLU A 2 2.80 -9.01 -16.67
N LEU A 3 2.55 -9.61 -15.50
CA LEU A 3 2.07 -10.98 -15.40
C LEU A 3 0.55 -10.96 -15.44
N ARG A 4 -0.04 -11.74 -16.35
CA ARG A 4 -1.50 -11.86 -16.46
C ARG A 4 -1.99 -12.88 -15.44
N SER A 5 -3.05 -12.54 -14.71
CA SER A 5 -3.69 -13.48 -13.78
C SER A 5 -4.99 -14.05 -14.32
N LEU A 6 -5.25 -15.30 -13.97
CA LEU A 6 -6.54 -15.96 -14.11
C LEU A 6 -7.06 -16.35 -12.73
N LEU A 7 -8.28 -15.94 -12.44
CA LEU A 7 -9.02 -16.47 -11.32
C LEU A 7 -9.55 -17.85 -11.69
N ASP A 8 -9.03 -18.89 -11.03
CA ASP A 8 -9.43 -20.27 -11.24
C ASP A 8 -9.94 -20.88 -9.93
N THR A 9 -11.26 -20.90 -9.77
CA THR A 9 -11.94 -21.53 -8.63
C THR A 9 -11.84 -23.05 -8.64
N GLY A 10 -11.48 -23.67 -9.78
CA GLY A 10 -11.23 -25.10 -9.90
C GLY A 10 -9.84 -25.51 -9.40
N ASN A 11 -8.90 -24.56 -9.30
CA ASN A 11 -7.55 -24.82 -8.81
C ASN A 11 -7.55 -25.03 -7.29
N LYS A 12 -7.17 -26.24 -6.88
CA LYS A 12 -7.04 -26.63 -5.45
C LYS A 12 -5.61 -26.56 -4.92
N LEU A 13 -4.63 -26.21 -5.76
CA LEU A 13 -3.22 -26.20 -5.39
C LEU A 13 -2.77 -24.90 -4.74
N GLY A 14 -3.65 -23.90 -4.64
CA GLY A 14 -3.32 -22.57 -4.16
C GLY A 14 -2.86 -21.66 -5.30
N HIS A 15 -2.19 -20.56 -4.98
CA HIS A 15 -1.68 -19.67 -6.01
C HIS A 15 -0.62 -20.39 -6.85
N LEU A 16 -0.73 -20.39 -8.19
CA LEU A 16 0.28 -20.95 -9.08
C LEU A 16 0.95 -19.85 -9.91
N VAL A 17 2.26 -19.98 -10.13
CA VAL A 17 3.06 -19.10 -10.99
C VAL A 17 4.01 -19.93 -11.85
N SER A 18 4.27 -19.49 -13.09
CA SER A 18 5.16 -20.20 -14.00
C SER A 18 6.62 -20.10 -13.55
N LYS A 19 7.42 -21.13 -13.85
CA LYS A 19 8.86 -21.09 -13.61
C LYS A 19 9.52 -19.96 -14.39
N SER A 20 9.13 -19.76 -15.66
CA SER A 20 9.68 -18.67 -16.49
C SER A 20 9.47 -17.29 -15.86
N ALA A 21 8.31 -17.01 -15.26
CA ALA A 21 8.07 -15.74 -14.56
C ALA A 21 9.00 -15.56 -13.35
N ILE A 22 9.24 -16.62 -12.58
CA ILE A 22 10.16 -16.59 -11.43
C ILE A 22 11.61 -16.42 -11.88
N ASP A 23 12.02 -17.07 -12.97
CA ASP A 23 13.35 -16.91 -13.55
C ASP A 23 13.56 -15.48 -14.06
N GLU A 24 12.56 -14.91 -14.74
CA GLU A 24 12.58 -13.54 -15.25
C GLU A 24 12.62 -12.49 -14.13
N MET A 25 11.98 -12.77 -12.99
CA MET A 25 12.08 -11.96 -11.77
C MET A 25 13.41 -12.15 -11.02
N GLY A 26 14.25 -13.11 -11.41
CA GLY A 26 15.51 -13.41 -10.72
C GLY A 26 15.34 -14.12 -9.37
N LEU A 27 14.15 -14.64 -9.08
CA LEU A 27 13.75 -15.15 -7.76
C LEU A 27 13.95 -16.66 -7.58
N TRP A 28 14.42 -17.36 -8.61
CA TRP A 28 14.64 -18.81 -8.56
C TRP A 28 15.52 -19.30 -7.37
N PRO A 29 16.54 -18.55 -6.92
CA PRO A 29 17.32 -18.93 -5.73
C PRO A 29 16.51 -18.96 -4.43
N GLU A 30 15.45 -18.15 -4.33
CA GLU A 30 14.64 -17.96 -3.11
C GLU A 30 13.53 -18.99 -2.94
N VAL A 31 13.29 -19.79 -3.97
CA VAL A 31 12.26 -20.82 -3.97
C VAL A 31 12.53 -21.88 -2.89
N ASN A 32 11.55 -22.05 -2.01
CA ASN A 32 11.53 -23.14 -1.05
C ASN A 32 11.16 -24.45 -1.75
N ARG A 33 12.18 -25.25 -2.08
CA ARG A 33 12.04 -26.55 -2.75
C ARG A 33 11.55 -27.67 -1.83
N ASN A 34 11.40 -27.42 -0.52
CA ASN A 34 10.82 -28.40 0.41
C ASN A 34 9.28 -28.33 0.45
N ASN A 35 8.67 -27.27 -0.09
CA ASN A 35 7.23 -27.07 -0.10
C ASN A 35 6.63 -27.41 -1.48
N ILE A 36 6.61 -28.70 -1.79
CA ILE A 36 6.08 -29.24 -3.05
C ILE A 36 4.62 -29.64 -2.86
N ARG A 37 3.77 -29.27 -3.82
CA ARG A 37 2.38 -29.71 -3.91
C ARG A 37 2.15 -30.54 -5.15
N THR A 38 1.23 -31.48 -5.03
CA THR A 38 0.81 -32.34 -6.13
C THR A 38 -0.69 -32.25 -6.33
N GLY A 39 -1.14 -32.12 -7.57
CA GLY A 39 -2.55 -32.15 -7.93
C GLY A 39 -2.78 -32.89 -9.23
N THR A 40 -4.03 -32.92 -9.66
CA THR A 40 -4.46 -33.53 -10.91
C THR A 40 -5.12 -32.46 -11.77
N THR A 41 -4.59 -32.26 -12.97
CA THR A 41 -5.16 -31.39 -14.01
C THR A 41 -5.89 -32.25 -15.04
N LEU A 42 -6.50 -31.60 -16.04
CA LEU A 42 -7.12 -32.30 -17.18
C LEU A 42 -6.11 -33.15 -17.98
N THR A 43 -4.83 -32.77 -17.95
CA THR A 43 -3.77 -33.41 -18.75
C THR A 43 -2.95 -34.43 -17.96
N GLY A 44 -3.16 -34.55 -16.65
CA GLY A 44 -2.49 -35.54 -15.82
C GLY A 44 -2.14 -35.04 -14.43
N ARG A 45 -1.19 -35.70 -13.79
CA ARG A 45 -0.67 -35.25 -12.49
C ARG A 45 0.23 -34.03 -12.70
N LEU A 46 0.08 -33.03 -11.83
CA LEU A 46 0.95 -31.87 -11.71
C LEU A 46 1.66 -31.89 -10.37
N GLU A 47 2.97 -31.68 -10.40
CA GLU A 47 3.82 -31.55 -9.22
C GLU A 47 4.57 -30.23 -9.32
N THR A 48 4.50 -29.42 -8.28
CA THR A 48 5.11 -28.10 -8.26
C THR A 48 6.61 -28.21 -7.96
N LEU A 49 7.39 -27.23 -8.38
CA LEU A 49 8.85 -27.20 -8.19
C LEU A 49 9.25 -26.66 -6.80
N GLY A 50 8.28 -26.13 -6.06
CA GLY A 50 8.44 -25.53 -4.74
C GLY A 50 7.41 -24.42 -4.52
N SER A 51 7.70 -23.55 -3.56
CA SER A 51 6.91 -22.35 -3.29
C SER A 51 7.79 -21.13 -3.03
N ILE A 52 7.19 -19.95 -3.17
CA ILE A 52 7.80 -18.66 -2.84
C ILE A 52 6.71 -17.73 -2.31
N ASP A 53 7.03 -16.92 -1.31
CA ASP A 53 6.12 -15.90 -0.82
C ASP A 53 6.33 -14.63 -1.64
N LEU A 54 5.26 -14.10 -2.23
CA LEU A 54 5.32 -12.94 -3.13
C LEU A 54 4.30 -11.89 -2.71
N ASP A 55 4.70 -10.64 -2.88
CA ASP A 55 3.82 -9.50 -2.74
C ASP A 55 3.06 -9.24 -4.05
N TYR A 56 1.75 -9.06 -3.93
CA TYR A 56 0.88 -8.76 -5.06
C TYR A 56 -0.12 -7.65 -4.74
N TYR A 57 -0.55 -6.99 -5.80
CA TYR A 57 -1.52 -5.90 -5.75
C TYR A 57 -2.79 -6.30 -6.49
N LEU A 58 -3.92 -5.98 -5.87
CA LEU A 58 -5.24 -6.15 -6.47
C LEU A 58 -5.69 -4.82 -7.07
N GLY A 59 -6.34 -4.87 -8.25
CA GLY A 59 -7.17 -3.81 -8.83
C GLY A 59 -6.62 -2.38 -8.77
N ASP A 60 -6.88 -1.69 -7.67
CA ASP A 60 -6.64 -0.26 -7.47
C ASP A 60 -5.24 0.09 -6.94
N ASN A 61 -4.32 -0.88 -6.83
CA ASN A 61 -2.94 -0.71 -6.37
C ASN A 61 -2.81 -0.07 -4.97
N ARG A 62 -3.87 -0.08 -4.15
CA ARG A 62 -3.85 0.52 -2.81
C ARG A 62 -3.50 -0.47 -1.72
N ASN A 63 -3.70 -1.76 -1.96
CA ASN A 63 -3.48 -2.81 -0.99
C ASN A 63 -2.45 -3.81 -1.52
N CYS A 64 -1.32 -3.91 -0.82
CA CYS A 64 -0.33 -4.96 -1.01
C CYS A 64 -0.68 -6.15 -0.13
N PHE A 65 -0.60 -7.35 -0.68
CA PHE A 65 -0.83 -8.60 0.02
C PHE A 65 0.36 -9.52 -0.18
N THR A 66 0.74 -10.25 0.86
CA THR A 66 1.74 -11.31 0.78
C THR A 66 1.02 -12.66 0.80
N ASP A 67 1.31 -13.53 -0.15
CA ASP A 67 0.80 -14.91 -0.14
C ASP A 67 1.83 -15.87 -0.77
N THR A 68 1.63 -17.16 -0.53
CA THR A 68 2.50 -18.23 -1.02
C THR A 68 2.06 -18.69 -2.41
N PHE A 69 2.95 -18.51 -3.39
CA PHE A 69 2.79 -18.99 -4.75
C PHE A 69 3.58 -20.28 -4.94
N HIS A 70 2.95 -21.28 -5.55
CA HIS A 70 3.57 -22.54 -5.94
C HIS A 70 3.98 -22.50 -7.41
N ILE A 71 5.16 -23.02 -7.70
CA ILE A 71 5.77 -22.85 -9.01
C ILE A 71 5.51 -24.09 -9.84
N PHE A 72 4.98 -23.93 -11.05
CA PHE A 72 4.83 -25.04 -12.00
C PHE A 72 5.79 -24.88 -13.18
N ASP A 73 6.18 -26.01 -13.77
CA ASP A 73 7.01 -26.04 -14.97
C ASP A 73 6.16 -25.76 -16.22
N ASP A 74 6.20 -24.52 -16.69
CA ASP A 74 5.47 -24.05 -17.87
C ASP A 74 5.98 -24.64 -19.19
N TRP A 75 7.17 -25.27 -19.19
CA TRP A 75 7.68 -25.99 -20.35
C TRP A 75 6.92 -27.31 -20.59
N PHE A 76 6.44 -27.92 -19.51
CA PHE A 76 5.61 -29.13 -19.54
C PHE A 76 4.12 -28.79 -19.73
N TYR A 77 3.66 -27.67 -19.15
CA TYR A 77 2.28 -27.17 -19.26
C TYR A 77 2.14 -26.00 -20.24
N LYS A 78 2.72 -26.15 -21.44
CA LYS A 78 2.78 -25.11 -22.49
C LYS A 78 1.43 -24.42 -22.69
N ASN A 79 1.47 -23.08 -22.80
CA ASN A 79 0.35 -22.14 -23.04
C ASN A 79 -0.30 -21.50 -21.80
N HIS A 80 0.32 -21.56 -20.62
CA HIS A 80 -0.24 -20.92 -19.42
C HIS A 80 0.76 -19.91 -18.82
N ASP A 81 0.80 -18.70 -19.39
CA ASP A 81 1.47 -17.52 -18.78
C ASP A 81 0.61 -16.91 -17.67
N VAL A 82 0.10 -17.78 -16.79
CA VAL A 82 -1.09 -17.49 -16.01
C VAL A 82 -0.82 -17.70 -14.54
N LEU A 83 -1.07 -16.65 -13.75
CA LEU A 83 -1.17 -16.76 -12.30
C LEU A 83 -2.52 -17.35 -11.96
N PHE A 84 -2.57 -18.56 -11.40
CA PHE A 84 -3.84 -19.15 -10.98
C PHE A 84 -4.09 -18.78 -9.52
N SER A 85 -5.02 -17.87 -9.25
CA SER A 85 -5.45 -17.56 -7.89
C SER A 85 -6.74 -18.32 -7.55
N PRO A 86 -6.82 -19.08 -6.44
CA PRO A 86 -8.07 -19.67 -5.98
C PRO A 86 -9.07 -18.54 -5.68
N GLY A 87 -10.23 -18.61 -6.31
CA GLY A 87 -11.14 -17.47 -6.40
C GLY A 87 -11.65 -16.91 -5.07
N THR A 88 -11.56 -15.59 -4.96
CA THR A 88 -12.54 -14.72 -4.30
C THR A 88 -13.01 -13.70 -5.33
N GLU A 89 -14.30 -13.33 -5.30
CA GLU A 89 -15.04 -12.65 -6.36
C GLU A 89 -14.53 -11.25 -6.79
N ASN A 90 -13.39 -10.77 -6.27
CA ASN A 90 -12.85 -9.43 -6.55
C ASN A 90 -11.36 -9.38 -6.93
N ASN A 91 -10.68 -10.51 -7.14
CA ASN A 91 -9.22 -10.52 -7.24
C ASN A 91 -8.67 -10.59 -8.67
N ASN A 92 -8.91 -9.57 -9.48
CA ASN A 92 -8.05 -9.35 -10.65
C ASN A 92 -6.67 -8.95 -10.12
N LEU A 93 -5.69 -9.86 -10.19
CA LEU A 93 -4.31 -9.57 -9.84
C LEU A 93 -3.77 -8.62 -10.91
N VAL A 94 -3.38 -7.41 -10.51
CA VAL A 94 -2.95 -6.36 -11.44
C VAL A 94 -1.41 -6.28 -11.54
N GLY A 95 -0.70 -6.92 -10.61
CA GLY A 95 0.76 -7.05 -10.69
C GLY A 95 1.36 -7.84 -9.54
N MET A 96 2.56 -8.35 -9.76
CA MET A 96 3.41 -8.99 -8.75
C MET A 96 4.78 -8.33 -8.76
N VAL A 97 5.34 -8.10 -7.58
CA VAL A 97 6.71 -7.59 -7.43
C VAL A 97 7.47 -8.53 -6.51
N ALA A 98 8.72 -8.82 -6.85
CA ALA A 98 9.62 -9.59 -6.02
C ALA A 98 9.84 -8.91 -4.66
N PHE A 99 9.78 -9.68 -3.57
CA PHE A 99 10.15 -9.20 -2.25
C PHE A 99 11.67 -9.06 -2.20
N ASP A 100 12.20 -7.85 -2.20
CA ASP A 100 13.64 -7.63 -2.05
C ASP A 100 14.03 -7.94 -0.59
N LYS A 101 14.52 -9.16 -0.34
CA LYS A 101 14.87 -9.65 1.00
C LYS A 101 16.32 -9.34 1.41
N HIS A 102 17.01 -8.49 0.64
CA HIS A 102 18.24 -7.84 1.06
C HIS A 102 17.99 -6.34 1.23
N GLY A 103 18.25 -5.85 2.46
CA GLY A 103 18.00 -4.48 2.84
C GLY A 103 18.76 -3.44 2.01
N GLU A 104 18.23 -2.23 2.06
CA GLU A 104 18.80 -1.00 1.50
C GLU A 104 18.78 -0.90 -0.03
N THR A 105 17.58 -0.93 -0.59
CA THR A 105 17.26 -0.10 -1.76
C THR A 105 16.12 0.81 -1.37
N GLU A 106 16.49 1.96 -0.78
CA GLU A 106 15.59 3.11 -0.66
C GLU A 106 15.12 3.49 -2.06
N ASP A 107 13.95 2.97 -2.43
CA ASP A 107 13.26 3.28 -3.67
C ASP A 107 13.08 4.80 -3.74
N GLU A 108 13.66 5.46 -4.75
CA GLU A 108 13.63 6.92 -4.90
C GLU A 108 12.19 7.46 -4.87
N ARG A 109 11.22 6.64 -5.31
CA ARG A 109 9.80 6.94 -5.26
C ARG A 109 9.21 6.88 -3.86
N THR A 110 9.68 5.96 -3.01
CA THR A 110 9.26 5.86 -1.61
C THR A 110 9.83 7.00 -0.79
N MET A 111 11.08 7.42 -1.07
CA MET A 111 11.66 8.64 -0.52
C MET A 111 10.94 9.91 -0.98
N GLU A 112 10.51 10.00 -2.24
CA GLU A 112 9.67 11.12 -2.71
C GLU A 112 8.31 11.13 -2.00
N TRP A 113 7.68 9.98 -1.84
CA TRP A 113 6.39 9.85 -1.15
C TRP A 113 6.48 10.25 0.32
N GLU A 114 7.51 9.80 1.05
CA GLU A 114 7.72 10.21 2.44
C GLU A 114 8.07 11.70 2.58
N ARG A 115 8.85 12.26 1.65
CA ARG A 115 9.13 13.71 1.63
C ARG A 115 7.87 14.52 1.34
N GLU A 116 7.03 14.07 0.42
CA GLU A 116 5.76 14.74 0.09
C GLU A 116 4.79 14.66 1.27
N ARG A 117 4.71 13.50 1.94
CA ARG A 117 3.90 13.33 3.16
C ARG A 117 4.37 14.22 4.31
N ARG A 118 5.69 14.34 4.53
CA ARG A 118 6.25 15.27 5.53
C ARG A 118 5.94 16.72 5.18
N ARG A 119 6.03 17.12 3.91
CA ARG A 119 5.67 18.48 3.47
C ARG A 119 4.18 18.78 3.70
N GLU A 120 3.28 17.86 3.40
CA GLU A 120 1.86 18.05 3.68
C GLU A 120 1.56 18.17 5.18
N GLU A 121 2.29 17.42 6.01
CA GLU A 121 2.17 17.48 7.47
C GLU A 121 2.72 18.80 8.04
N GLU A 122 3.84 19.30 7.52
CA GLU A 122 4.38 20.63 7.83
C GLU A 122 3.40 21.76 7.45
N ILE A 123 2.82 21.69 6.25
CA ILE A 123 1.80 22.64 5.78
C ILE A 123 0.57 22.60 6.70
N ARG A 124 0.14 21.41 7.14
CA ARG A 124 -1.01 21.25 8.04
C ARG A 124 -0.71 21.82 9.43
N GLN A 125 0.47 21.56 9.99
CA GLN A 125 0.89 22.11 11.28
C GLN A 125 1.02 23.64 11.24
N GLU A 126 1.55 24.19 10.15
CA GLU A 126 1.66 25.64 9.97
C GLU A 126 0.29 26.31 9.82
N ALA A 127 -0.62 25.69 9.07
CA ALA A 127 -2.01 26.14 8.97
C ALA A 127 -2.74 26.10 10.33
N GLU A 128 -2.49 25.07 11.15
CA GLU A 128 -3.05 24.98 12.50
C GLU A 128 -2.50 26.07 13.41
N ARG A 129 -1.17 26.31 13.40
CA ARG A 129 -0.53 27.41 14.14
C ARG A 129 -1.08 28.78 13.76
N LEU A 130 -1.29 29.04 12.47
CA LEU A 130 -1.87 30.30 11.98
C LEU A 130 -3.30 30.49 12.50
N ARG A 131 -4.12 29.42 12.50
CA ARG A 131 -5.47 29.46 13.08
C ARG A 131 -5.44 29.78 14.58
N THR A 132 -4.53 29.16 15.34
CA THR A 132 -4.40 29.42 16.78
C THR A 132 -3.96 30.87 17.05
N MET A 133 -2.99 31.40 16.29
CA MET A 133 -2.57 32.80 16.43
C MET A 133 -3.69 33.78 16.09
N GLN A 134 -4.48 33.49 15.05
CA GLN A 134 -5.61 34.33 14.66
C GLN A 134 -6.68 34.36 15.75
N GLN A 135 -7.02 33.20 16.33
CA GLN A 135 -7.95 33.12 17.47
C GLN A 135 -7.44 33.90 18.68
N GLN A 136 -6.15 33.81 19.02
CA GLN A 136 -5.57 34.56 20.13
C GLN A 136 -5.62 36.07 19.91
N ARG A 137 -5.36 36.54 18.68
CA ARG A 137 -5.47 37.96 18.34
C ARG A 137 -6.91 38.47 18.45
N GLU A 138 -7.88 37.72 17.89
CA GLU A 138 -9.29 38.07 18.00
C GLU A 138 -9.75 38.11 19.47
N GLU A 139 -9.32 37.17 20.30
CA GLU A 139 -9.66 37.17 21.72
C GLU A 139 -9.03 38.36 22.46
N GLN A 140 -7.78 38.70 22.15
CA GLN A 140 -7.09 39.85 22.74
C GLN A 140 -7.74 41.17 22.31
N GLU A 141 -8.17 41.29 21.06
CA GLU A 141 -8.94 42.45 20.57
C GLU A 141 -10.28 42.58 21.30
N ARG A 142 -11.03 41.48 21.46
CA ARG A 142 -12.29 41.50 22.25
C ARG A 142 -12.06 41.92 23.70
N ARG A 143 -10.99 41.45 24.35
CA ARG A 143 -10.64 41.86 25.73
C ARG A 143 -10.28 43.33 25.80
N ASN A 144 -9.52 43.84 24.84
CA ASN A 144 -9.14 45.25 24.76
C ASN A 144 -10.33 46.16 24.47
N GLU A 145 -11.25 45.74 23.59
CA GLU A 145 -12.47 46.48 23.30
C GLU A 145 -13.41 46.54 24.52
N ALA A 146 -13.59 45.41 25.22
CA ALA A 146 -14.34 45.37 26.47
C ALA A 146 -13.73 46.26 27.55
N ARG A 147 -12.40 46.31 27.65
CA ARG A 147 -11.68 47.19 28.59
C ARG A 147 -11.89 48.67 28.23
N ARG A 148 -11.72 49.05 26.96
CA ARG A 148 -11.96 50.43 26.48
C ARG A 148 -13.41 50.87 26.73
N ARG A 149 -14.37 49.95 26.58
CA ARG A 149 -15.79 50.24 26.87
C ARG A 149 -16.01 50.55 28.35
N ARG A 150 -15.43 49.75 29.26
CA ARG A 150 -15.50 50.00 30.71
C ARG A 150 -14.82 51.31 31.12
N GLU A 151 -13.66 51.61 30.55
CA GLU A 151 -12.95 52.88 30.80
C GLU A 151 -13.76 54.09 30.32
N ARG A 152 -14.45 53.98 29.17
CA ARG A 152 -15.37 55.03 28.69
C ARG A 152 -16.58 55.19 29.60
N GLU A 153 -17.20 54.10 30.04
CA GLU A 153 -18.36 54.11 30.96
C GLU A 153 -18.01 54.71 32.34
N GLN A 154 -16.81 54.44 32.86
CA GLN A 154 -16.30 55.09 34.08
C GLN A 154 -16.03 56.59 33.86
N ALA A 155 -15.39 56.98 32.76
CA ALA A 155 -15.10 58.37 32.46
C ALA A 155 -16.37 59.22 32.24
N THR A 156 -17.46 58.64 31.74
CA THR A 156 -18.77 59.31 31.67
C THR A 156 -19.42 59.50 33.03
N ARG A 157 -19.31 58.52 33.95
CA ARG A 157 -19.88 58.64 35.31
C ARG A 157 -19.13 59.67 36.16
N SER A 158 -17.81 59.75 36.05
CA SER A 158 -17.00 60.74 36.79
C SER A 158 -17.14 62.18 36.30
N ARG A 159 -17.95 62.45 35.27
CA ARG A 159 -18.29 63.80 34.79
C ARG A 159 -19.71 64.24 35.18
N GLU A 160 -20.52 63.33 35.71
CA GLU A 160 -21.90 63.60 36.15
C GLU A 160 -22.01 63.80 37.68
N ASP A 161 -20.95 63.53 38.43
CA ASP A 161 -20.74 63.90 39.84
C ASP A 161 -19.89 65.18 39.94
#